data_AF-A0A1Q4L799-F1
#
_entry.id   AF-A0A1Q4L799-F1
#
_cell.length_a   1.000
_cell.length_b   1.000
_cell.length_c   1.000
_cell.angle_alpha   90.00
_cell.angle_beta   90.00
_cell.angle_gamma   90.00
#
_symmetry.space_group_name_H-M   'P 1'
#
loop_
_entity.id
_entity.type
_entity.pdbx_description
1 polymer ?
#
loop_
_entity_poly.entity_id
_entity_poly.type
_entity_poly.pdbx_seq_one_letter_code
_entity_poly.pdbx_strand_id
1 'polypeptide(L)' 'MANKEAKQQSTPAPVVQYPVNEIVEQAEQLFHVPKYIAGAALSEFDEVDVDTARNKIEDFLKKEVY' A
#
# COMPACT_ATOMS: atom_id res chain seq x y z
N MET A 1 20.00 -10.32 40.73
CA MET A 1 20.09 -9.12 39.86
C MET A 1 20.79 -9.59 38.58
N ALA A 2 20.33 -9.42 37.34
CA ALA A 2 19.34 -8.52 36.75
C ALA A 2 18.76 -9.17 35.48
N ASN A 3 17.43 -9.08 35.29
CA ASN A 3 16.78 -9.35 34.01
C ASN A 3 17.15 -8.25 33.03
N LYS A 4 17.97 -8.56 32.03
CA LYS A 4 18.13 -7.70 30.85
C LYS A 4 17.07 -8.11 29.84
N GLU A 5 15.86 -7.63 30.07
CA GLU A 5 14.82 -7.52 29.04
C GLU A 5 15.36 -6.51 28.01
N ALA A 6 16.05 -7.03 27.01
CA ALA A 6 16.35 -6.30 25.80
C ALA A 6 15.01 -6.01 25.12
N LYS A 7 14.45 -4.83 25.38
CA LYS A 7 13.38 -4.25 24.58
C LYS A 7 13.85 -4.32 23.12
N GLN A 8 13.32 -5.28 22.38
CA GLN A 8 13.42 -5.32 20.93
C GLN A 8 12.89 -3.99 20.45
N GLN A 9 13.82 -3.10 20.13
CA GLN A 9 13.56 -1.84 19.50
C GLN A 9 12.96 -2.24 18.16
N SER A 10 11.63 -2.22 18.06
CA SER A 10 10.89 -2.43 16.82
C SER A 10 11.34 -1.33 15.87
N THR A 11 12.42 -1.59 15.13
CA THR A 11 12.79 -0.78 13.98
C THR A 11 11.57 -0.78 13.09
N PRO A 12 11.02 0.39 12.71
CA PRO A 12 9.92 0.42 11.77
C PRO A 12 10.35 -0.38 10.54
N ALA A 13 9.51 -1.33 10.14
CA ALA A 13 9.80 -2.14 8.96
C ALA A 13 10.13 -1.20 7.80
N PRO A 14 11.16 -1.49 6.99
CA PRO A 14 11.46 -0.65 5.83
C PRO A 14 10.20 -0.56 4.98
N VAL A 15 9.80 0.67 4.65
CA VAL A 15 8.69 0.92 3.73
C VAL A 15 9.15 0.43 2.36
N VAL A 16 8.69 -0.75 1.98
CA VAL A 16 8.99 -1.35 0.68
C VAL A 16 8.05 -0.72 -0.34
N GLN A 17 8.64 0.02 -1.26
CA GLN A 17 7.92 0.57 -2.40
C GLN A 17 7.97 -0.45 -3.55
N TYR A 18 6.84 -0.64 -4.20
CA TYR A 18 6.69 -1.52 -5.35
C TYR A 18 6.34 -0.68 -6.57
N PRO A 19 6.78 -1.07 -7.76
CA PRO A 19 6.37 -0.40 -8.99
C PRO A 19 4.84 -0.50 -9.13
N VAL A 20 4.21 0.60 -9.54
CA VAL A 20 2.75 0.67 -9.67
C VAL A 20 2.22 -0.42 -10.59
N ASN A 21 2.95 -0.80 -11.63
CA ASN A 21 2.56 -1.91 -12.51
C ASN A 21 2.36 -3.23 -11.74
N GLU A 22 3.25 -3.58 -10.81
CA GLU A 22 3.09 -4.81 -10.00
C GLU A 22 1.90 -4.69 -9.04
N ILE A 23 1.74 -3.52 -8.41
CA ILE A 23 0.61 -3.24 -7.53
C ILE A 23 -0.72 -3.33 -8.28
N VAL A 24 -0.78 -2.81 -9.52
CA VAL A 24 -1.94 -2.87 -10.40
C VAL A 24 -2.22 -4.30 -10.86
N GLU A 25 -1.19 -5.07 -11.19
CA GLU A 25 -1.35 -6.48 -11.54
C GLU A 25 -1.92 -7.31 -10.39
N GLN A 26 -1.51 -7.01 -9.16
CA GLN A 26 -2.00 -7.66 -7.94
C GLN A 26 -3.20 -6.95 -7.31
N ALA A 27 -3.72 -5.87 -7.89
CA ALA A 27 -4.74 -5.05 -7.24
C ALA A 27 -6.05 -5.82 -6.97
N GLU A 28 -6.42 -6.73 -7.86
CA GLU A 28 -7.58 -7.61 -7.67
C GLU A 28 -7.41 -8.56 -6.47
N GLN A 29 -6.17 -8.98 -6.19
CA GLN A 29 -5.85 -9.88 -5.08
C GLN A 29 -5.59 -9.13 -3.77
N LEU A 30 -4.90 -7.98 -3.82
CA LEU A 30 -4.50 -7.19 -2.66
C LEU A 30 -5.59 -6.27 -2.13
N PHE A 31 -6.39 -5.68 -3.03
CA PHE A 31 -7.35 -4.64 -2.69
C PHE A 31 -8.78 -4.96 -3.15
N HIS A 32 -9.00 -6.11 -3.80
CA HIS A 32 -10.30 -6.51 -4.37
C HIS A 32 -10.90 -5.49 -5.35
N VAL A 33 -10.04 -4.71 -6.02
CA VAL A 33 -10.47 -3.76 -7.05
C VAL A 33 -9.99 -4.18 -8.44
N PRO A 34 -10.73 -3.83 -9.51
CA PRO A 34 -10.25 -4.05 -10.86
C PRO A 34 -8.95 -3.30 -11.16
N LYS A 35 -8.11 -3.88 -12.03
CA LYS A 35 -6.83 -3.29 -12.43
C LYS A 35 -6.96 -1.86 -12.99
N TYR A 36 -8.02 -1.57 -13.73
CA TYR A 36 -8.22 -0.23 -14.29
C TYR A 36 -8.52 0.83 -13.22
N ILE A 37 -9.19 0.47 -12.11
CA ILE A 37 -9.41 1.35 -10.96
C ILE A 37 -8.08 1.61 -10.26
N ALA A 38 -7.31 0.55 -9.99
CA ALA A 38 -6.00 0.68 -9.36
C ALA A 38 -5.02 1.50 -10.21
N GLY A 39 -5.01 1.26 -11.53
CA GLY A 39 -4.19 2.02 -12.47
C GLY A 39 -4.60 3.48 -12.55
N ALA A 40 -5.89 3.80 -12.51
CA ALA A 40 -6.38 5.18 -12.46
C ALA A 40 -5.99 5.86 -11.14
N ALA A 41 -6.23 5.20 -10.01
CA ALA A 41 -5.95 5.72 -8.67
C ALA A 41 -4.46 5.94 -8.40
N LEU A 42 -3.60 5.14 -9.02
CA LEU A 42 -2.14 5.18 -8.84
C LEU A 42 -1.40 5.77 -10.04
N SER A 43 -2.11 6.30 -11.03
CA SER A 43 -1.53 6.86 -12.26
C SER A 43 -0.53 8.00 -12.04
N GLU A 44 -0.61 8.67 -10.89
CA GLU A 44 0.30 9.75 -10.49
C GLU A 44 1.60 9.25 -9.84
N PHE A 45 1.76 7.93 -9.65
CA PHE A 45 2.90 7.32 -8.97
C PHE A 45 3.63 6.35 -9.90
N ASP A 46 4.96 6.34 -9.82
CA ASP A 46 5.79 5.32 -10.48
C ASP A 46 6.04 4.11 -9.56
N GLU A 47 6.29 4.38 -8.28
CA GLU A 47 6.47 3.41 -7.20
C GLU A 47 5.64 3.83 -5.99
N VAL A 48 5.02 2.86 -5.31
CA VAL A 48 4.14 3.11 -4.17
C VAL A 48 4.22 1.94 -3.19
N ASP A 49 4.11 2.23 -1.89
CA ASP A 49 3.95 1.19 -0.88
C ASP A 49 2.49 0.69 -0.85
N VAL A 50 2.29 -0.52 -0.32
CA VAL A 50 0.98 -1.19 -0.32
C VAL A 50 -0.07 -0.41 0.49
N ASP A 51 0.33 0.22 1.60
CA ASP A 51 -0.57 0.98 2.46
C ASP A 51 -1.02 2.29 1.80
N THR A 52 -0.09 3.02 1.17
CA THR A 52 -0.39 4.22 0.38
C THR A 52 -1.23 3.86 -0.84
N ALA A 53 -0.92 2.76 -1.53
CA ALA A 53 -1.70 2.28 -2.66
C ALA A 53 -3.15 2.01 -2.26
N ARG A 54 -3.35 1.29 -1.15
CA ARG A 54 -4.66 1.04 -0.56
C ARG A 54 -5.41 2.33 -0.27
N ASN A 55 -4.78 3.26 0.43
CA ASN A 55 -5.41 4.53 0.81
C ASN A 55 -5.82 5.35 -0.43
N LYS A 56 -4.97 5.38 -1.46
CA LYS A 56 -5.27 6.08 -2.72
C LYS A 56 -6.42 5.43 -3.48
N ILE A 57 -6.42 4.10 -3.58
CA ILE A 57 -7.51 3.34 -4.22
C ILE A 57 -8.83 3.55 -3.46
N GLU A 58 -8.82 3.46 -2.13
CA GLU A 58 -10.01 3.69 -1.30
C GLU A 58 -10.52 5.14 -1.42
N ASP A 59 -9.64 6.14 -1.47
CA ASP A 59 -10.01 7.55 -1.66
C ASP A 59 -10.59 7.80 -3.06
N PHE A 60 -10.00 7.17 -4.07
CA PHE A 60 -10.49 7.21 -5.46
C PHE A 60 -11.91 6.65 -5.57
N LEU A 61 -12.15 5.47 -4.97
CA LEU A 61 -13.48 4.85 -4.92
C LEU A 61 -14.50 5.71 -4.18
N LYS A 62 -14.11 6.37 -3.07
CA LYS A 62 -15.01 7.27 -2.33
C LYS A 62 -15.41 8.50 -3.14
N LYS A 63 -14.52 9.02 -3.99
CA LYS A 63 -14.81 10.17 -4.86
C LYS A 63 -15.74 9.83 -6.03
N GLU A 64 -15.70 8.60 -6.53
CA GLU A 64 -16.55 8.19 -7.67
C GLU A 64 -18.03 7.91 -7.25
N VAL A 65 -18.27 7.68 -5.96
CA VAL A 65 -19.62 7.37 -5.42
C VAL A 65 -20.43 8.63 -5.04
N TYR A 66 -19.82 9.83 -5.09
CA TYR A 66 -20.45 11.12 -4.77
C TYR A 66 -20.75 11.94 -6.03
#